data_AF-A0A1B8Y8B6-F1
#
_entry.id   AF-A0A1B8Y8B6-F1
#
_cell.length_a   1.000
_cell.length_b   1.000
_cell.length_c   1.000
_cell.angle_alpha   90.00
_cell.angle_beta   90.00
_cell.angle_gamma   90.00
#
_symmetry.space_group_name_H-M   'P 1'
#
loop_
_entity.id
_entity.type
_entity.pdbx_description
1 polymer ?
#
loop_
_entity_poly.entity_id
_entity_poly.type
_entity_poly.pdbx_seq_one_letter_code
_entity_poly.pdbx_strand_id
1 'polypeptide(L)'
;TYLRNYRYFMDFLFVIEEINNNPALLSNLTLGYHIYDSCGFEQKAVRSVLQILSGTREPVPNYSCVGKRNIAGFIGDLKSRTTIPVAQILNLYGYS
;
A
#
# COMPACT_ATOMS: atom_id res chain seq x y z
N THR A 1 18.08 -6.68 9.96
CA THR A 1 16.78 -6.01 9.73
C THR A 1 16.56 -5.66 8.27
N TYR A 2 17.51 -4.98 7.59
CA TYR A 2 17.41 -4.63 6.16
C TYR A 2 17.18 -5.82 5.23
N LEU A 3 17.96 -6.90 5.37
CA LEU A 3 17.81 -8.11 4.54
C LEU A 3 16.43 -8.76 4.68
N ARG A 4 15.81 -8.69 5.87
CA ARG A 4 14.47 -9.24 6.12
C ARG A 4 13.40 -8.41 5.41
N ASN A 5 13.48 -7.08 5.51
CA ASN A 5 12.55 -6.18 4.83
C ASN A 5 12.69 -6.30 3.30
N TYR A 6 13.91 -6.40 2.79
CA TYR A 6 14.16 -6.63 1.37
C TYR A 6 13.58 -7.96 0.89
N ARG A 7 13.70 -9.02 1.69
CA ARG A 7 13.05 -10.30 1.38
C ARG A 7 11.54 -10.15 1.29
N TYR A 8 10.89 -9.49 2.25
CA TYR A 8 9.44 -9.25 2.19
C TYR A 8 9.01 -8.45 0.96
N PHE A 9 9.81 -7.47 0.55
CA PHE A 9 9.59 -6.74 -0.69
C PHE A 9 9.69 -7.65 -1.92
N MET A 10 10.72 -8.48 -2.02
CA MET A 10 10.89 -9.41 -3.14
C MET A 10 9.80 -10.48 -3.17
N ASP A 11 9.43 -11.03 -2.00
CA ASP A 11 8.35 -12.01 -1.88
C ASP A 11 7.01 -11.41 -2.34
N PHE A 12 6.74 -10.14 -2.00
CA PHE A 12 5.55 -9.44 -2.48
C PHE A 12 5.54 -9.27 -4.00
N LEU A 13 6.65 -8.82 -4.59
CA LEU A 13 6.77 -8.68 -6.04
C LEU A 13 6.55 -10.01 -6.76
N PHE A 14 7.18 -11.07 -6.25
CA PHE A 14 7.04 -12.41 -6.78
C PHE A 14 5.59 -12.91 -6.74
N VAL A 15 4.90 -12.75 -5.60
CA VAL A 15 3.50 -13.18 -5.48
C VAL A 15 2.58 -12.41 -6.42
N ILE A 16 2.79 -11.11 -6.62
CA ILE A 16 2.01 -10.33 -7.58
C ILE A 16 2.24 -10.83 -9.02
N GLU A 17 3.48 -11.15 -9.37
CA GLU A 17 3.83 -11.70 -10.69
C GLU A 17 3.17 -13.06 -10.92
N GLU A 18 3.23 -13.97 -9.94
CA GLU A 18 2.56 -15.27 -9.99
C GLU A 18 1.04 -15.14 -10.12
N ILE A 19 0.42 -14.20 -9.39
CA ILE A 19 -1.02 -13.93 -9.51
C ILE A 19 -1.36 -13.42 -10.91
N ASN A 20 -0.59 -12.48 -11.46
CA ASN A 20 -0.84 -11.90 -12.77
C ASN A 20 -0.60 -12.90 -13.92
N ASN A 21 0.28 -13.88 -13.73
CA ASN A 21 0.56 -14.94 -14.71
C ASN A 21 -0.40 -16.13 -14.59
N ASN A 22 -1.24 -16.18 -13.56
CA ASN A 22 -2.16 -17.27 -13.32
C ASN A 22 -3.61 -16.89 -13.73
N PRO A 23 -4.10 -17.35 -14.90
CA PRO A 23 -5.44 -17.01 -15.36
C PRO A 23 -6.57 -17.59 -14.49
N ALA A 24 -6.26 -18.57 -13.62
CA ALA A 24 -7.23 -19.09 -12.66
C ALA A 24 -7.44 -18.16 -11.44
N LEU A 25 -6.50 -17.25 -11.18
CA LEU A 25 -6.61 -16.27 -10.10
C LEU A 25 -7.18 -14.94 -10.61
N LEU A 26 -6.57 -14.36 -11.64
CA LEU A 26 -7.02 -13.12 -12.27
C LEU A 26 -7.03 -13.29 -13.80
N SER A 27 -8.21 -13.58 -14.36
CA SER A 27 -8.39 -13.59 -15.82
C SER A 27 -8.63 -12.17 -16.33
N ASN A 28 -7.86 -11.77 -17.36
CA ASN A 28 -7.99 -10.47 -18.04
C ASN A 28 -7.85 -9.23 -17.13
N LEU A 29 -7.21 -9.35 -15.97
CA LEU A 29 -6.94 -8.27 -15.04
C LEU A 29 -5.47 -8.30 -14.62
N THR A 30 -4.87 -7.13 -14.44
CA THR A 30 -3.52 -7.00 -13.87
C THR A 30 -3.62 -6.35 -12.51
N LEU A 31 -3.10 -7.02 -11.50
CA LEU A 31 -2.92 -6.47 -10.17
C LEU A 31 -1.66 -5.61 -10.14
N GLY A 32 -1.86 -4.30 -10.02
CA GLY A 32 -0.80 -3.33 -9.78
C GLY A 32 -0.57 -3.08 -8.29
N TYR A 33 0.45 -2.27 -7.97
CA TYR A 33 0.78 -1.92 -6.58
C TYR A 33 1.38 -0.51 -6.45
N HIS A 34 1.28 0.03 -5.24
CA HIS A 34 2.00 1.22 -4.79
C HIS A 34 2.79 0.84 -3.52
N ILE A 35 4.11 0.88 -3.58
CA ILE A 35 4.99 0.46 -2.47
C ILE A 35 5.74 1.67 -1.94
N TYR A 36 5.72 1.85 -0.62
CA TYR A 36 6.40 2.94 0.07
C TYR A 36 7.17 2.40 1.28
N ASP A 37 8.34 2.97 1.56
CA ASP A 37 9.14 2.65 2.74
C ASP A 37 8.83 3.64 3.89
N SER A 38 8.24 3.13 4.97
CA SER A 38 8.05 3.91 6.20
C SER A 38 9.37 4.21 6.92
N CYS A 39 10.44 3.49 6.57
CA CYS A 39 11.70 3.42 7.31
C CYS A 39 11.49 3.11 8.81
N GLY A 40 10.35 2.53 9.16
CA GLY A 40 9.92 2.30 10.54
C GLY A 40 9.50 3.54 11.33
N PHE A 41 9.29 4.71 10.70
CA PHE A 41 8.83 5.93 11.35
C PHE A 41 7.34 6.19 11.08
N GLU A 42 6.60 6.54 12.12
CA GLU A 42 5.15 6.76 12.11
C GLU A 42 4.76 7.90 11.16
N GLN A 43 5.50 9.01 11.19
CA GLN A 43 5.27 10.15 10.31
C GLN A 43 5.44 9.79 8.83
N LYS A 44 6.42 8.94 8.51
CA LYS A 44 6.62 8.46 7.14
C LYS A 44 5.51 7.50 6.73
N ALA A 45 5.11 6.57 7.61
CA ALA A 45 3.99 5.66 7.34
C ALA A 45 2.69 6.42 7.04
N VAL A 46 2.37 7.45 7.85
CA VAL A 46 1.23 8.34 7.63
C VAL A 46 1.35 9.11 6.31
N ARG A 47 2.53 9.65 6.00
CA ARG A 47 2.77 10.32 4.71
C ARG A 47 2.54 9.37 3.53
N SER A 48 3.04 8.14 3.62
CA SER A 48 2.90 7.12 2.58
C SER A 48 1.45 6.74 2.32
N VAL A 49 0.65 6.47 3.36
CA VAL A 49 -0.77 6.12 3.16
C VAL A 49 -1.55 7.29 2.56
N LEU A 50 -1.27 8.53 2.98
CA LEU A 50 -1.91 9.71 2.40
C LEU A 50 -1.51 9.95 0.94
N GLN A 51 -0.26 9.67 0.56
CA GLN A 51 0.19 9.72 -0.85
C GLN A 51 -0.52 8.67 -1.72
N ILE A 52 -0.75 7.46 -1.19
CA ILE A 52 -1.50 6.41 -1.89
C ILE A 52 -2.96 6.86 -2.08
N LEU A 53 -3.60 7.35 -1.02
CA LEU A 53 -4.99 7.79 -1.02
C LEU A 53 -5.24 9.03 -1.90
N SER A 54 -4.37 10.05 -1.84
CA SER A 54 -4.49 11.26 -2.65
C SER A 54 -4.09 11.04 -4.10
N GLY A 55 -3.23 10.04 -4.33
CA GLY A 55 -2.68 9.73 -5.63
C GLY A 55 -1.68 10.74 -6.17
N THR A 56 -1.14 11.58 -5.30
CA THR A 56 -0.20 12.64 -5.63
C THR A 56 1.14 12.41 -4.92
N ARG A 57 2.22 12.98 -5.46
CA ARG A 57 3.54 12.89 -4.81
C ARG A 57 3.56 13.58 -3.44
N GLU A 58 2.87 14.70 -3.30
CA GLU A 58 2.67 15.32 -1.99
C GLU A 58 1.30 14.93 -1.44
N PRO A 59 1.20 14.50 -0.17
CA PRO A 59 -0.07 14.11 0.42
C PRO A 59 -1.00 15.33 0.49
N VAL A 60 -2.21 15.19 -0.03
CA VAL A 60 -3.24 16.22 0.11
C VAL A 60 -4.40 15.63 0.90
N PRO A 61 -4.56 16.00 2.19
CA PRO A 61 -5.69 15.57 2.99
C PRO A 61 -7.00 16.01 2.31
N ASN A 62 -7.97 15.10 2.21
CA ASN A 62 -9.33 15.40 1.72
C ASN A 62 -9.44 15.92 0.26
N TYR A 63 -8.42 15.72 -0.60
CA TYR A 63 -8.48 16.14 -2.00
C TYR A 63 -8.16 14.98 -2.93
N SER A 64 -9.13 14.57 -3.75
CA SER A 64 -8.97 13.58 -4.81
C SER A 64 -9.20 14.28 -6.16
N CYS A 65 -8.16 14.89 -6.73
CA CYS A 65 -8.22 15.42 -8.11
C CYS A 65 -8.09 14.32 -9.17
N VAL A 66 -7.61 13.14 -8.75
CA VAL A 66 -7.36 12.01 -9.63
C VAL A 66 -8.60 11.12 -9.55
N GLY A 67 -9.21 10.78 -10.69
CA GLY A 67 -10.44 9.98 -10.75
C GLY A 67 -10.38 8.68 -9.96
N LYS A 68 -11.56 8.07 -9.73
CA LYS A 68 -11.74 6.83 -8.93
C LYS A 68 -10.57 5.86 -9.10
N ARG A 69 -9.68 5.82 -8.10
CA ARG A 69 -8.63 4.81 -8.02
C ARG A 69 -9.24 3.54 -7.48
N ASN A 70 -9.06 2.44 -8.19
CA ASN A 70 -9.50 1.13 -7.76
C ASN A 70 -8.44 0.52 -6.83
N ILE A 71 -8.38 0.99 -5.59
CA ILE A 71 -7.53 0.39 -4.56
C ILE A 71 -8.28 -0.82 -4.00
N ALA A 72 -7.74 -2.02 -4.21
CA ALA A 72 -8.34 -3.25 -3.70
C ALA A 72 -8.11 -3.44 -2.19
N GLY A 73 -7.02 -2.89 -1.65
CA GLY A 73 -6.69 -3.00 -0.23
C GLY A 73 -5.27 -2.51 0.07
N PHE A 74 -4.88 -2.64 1.34
CA PHE A 74 -3.57 -2.22 1.85
C PHE A 74 -2.88 -3.39 2.55
N ILE A 75 -1.56 -3.50 2.38
CA ILE A 75 -0.71 -4.46 3.09
C ILE A 75 0.37 -3.67 3.83
N GLY A 76 0.51 -3.90 5.13
CA GLY A 76 1.53 -3.28 5.97
C GLY A 76 0.98 -2.73 7.29
N ASP A 77 1.79 -2.06 8.11
CA ASP A 77 3.27 -2.12 8.15
C ASP A 77 3.71 -3.27 9.10
N LEU A 78 5.01 -3.56 9.14
CA LEU A 78 5.62 -4.64 9.92
C LEU A 78 5.57 -4.40 11.44
N LYS A 79 5.47 -3.15 11.90
CA LYS A 79 5.51 -2.78 13.32
C LYS A 79 4.20 -2.13 13.74
N SER A 80 3.64 -2.56 14.87
CA SER A 80 2.40 -1.99 15.40
C SER A 80 2.44 -0.47 15.54
N ARG A 81 3.59 0.10 15.92
CA ARG A 81 3.77 1.56 16.04
C ARG A 81 3.47 2.32 14.75
N THR A 82 3.81 1.76 13.60
CA THR A 82 3.55 2.36 12.28
C THR A 82 2.21 1.91 11.71
N THR A 83 1.77 0.68 11.99
CA THR A 83 0.48 0.14 11.51
C THR A 83 -0.73 0.81 12.14
N ILE A 84 -0.70 1.07 13.46
CA ILE A 84 -1.84 1.69 14.17
C ILE A 84 -2.29 3.02 13.55
N PRO A 85 -1.41 4.03 13.35
CA PRO A 85 -1.84 5.29 12.75
C PRO A 85 -2.28 5.14 11.29
N VAL A 86 -1.69 4.22 10.53
CA VAL A 86 -2.14 3.91 9.16
C VAL A 86 -3.55 3.32 9.18
N ALA A 87 -3.82 2.33 10.03
CA ALA A 87 -5.12 1.69 10.16
C ALA A 87 -6.21 2.69 10.60
N GLN A 88 -5.89 3.61 11.51
CA GLN A 88 -6.81 4.68 11.90
C GLN A 88 -7.23 5.55 10.71
N ILE A 89 -6.28 5.93 9.85
CA ILE A 89 -6.57 6.71 8.64
C ILE A 89 -7.40 5.88 7.65
N LEU A 90 -6.98 4.64 7.36
CA LEU A 90 -7.68 3.75 6.43
C LEU A 90 -9.13 3.49 6.82
N ASN A 91 -9.41 3.39 8.12
CA ASN A 91 -10.76 3.24 8.65
C ASN A 91 -11.66 4.45 8.30
N LEU A 92 -11.12 5.68 8.30
CA LEU A 92 -11.87 6.88 7.88
C LEU A 92 -12.29 6.85 6.40
N TYR A 93 -11.58 6.07 5.57
CA TYR A 93 -11.85 5.89 4.14
C TYR A 93 -12.59 4.58 3.82
N GLY A 94 -13.00 3.80 4.82
CA GLY A 94 -13.77 2.57 4.63
C GLY A 94 -12.96 1.35 4.18
N TYR A 95 -11.65 1.33 4.44
CA TYR A 95 -10.78 0.17 4.19
C TYR A 95 -10.61 -0.72 5.44
N SER A 96 -11.58 -0.70 6.37
CA SER A 96 -11.62 -1.53 7.58
C SER A 96 -12.22 -2.91 7.38
#